data_AF-A0A183SHQ1-F1
#
_entry.id   AF-A0A183SHQ1-F1
#
_cell.length_a   1.000
_cell.length_b   1.000
_cell.length_c   1.000
_cell.angle_alpha   90.00
_cell.angle_beta   90.00
_cell.angle_gamma   90.00
#
_symmetry.space_group_name_H-M   'P 1'
#
loop_
_entity.id
_entity.type
_entity.pdbx_description
1 polymer ?
#
loop_
_entity_poly.entity_id
_entity_poly.type
_entity_poly.pdbx_seq_one_letter_code
_entity_poly.pdbx_strand_id
1 'polypeptide(L)'
;MFKNLTHLPFEVRLAEIGLLPLNSRRKRVDLIQTYRIARGPDFTLEFDGFIKLAEKEHLRVHPFKLQRKLVHMEVQWNAFSWRNFGAWNGHPDEVILSETVEIVKC
;
A
#
# COMPACT_ATOMS: atom_id res chain seq x y z
N MET A 1 -26.07 11.08 11.06
CA MET A 1 -25.52 12.31 10.44
C MET A 1 -24.99 13.20 11.57
N PHE A 2 -23.68 13.48 11.61
CA PHE A 2 -23.04 14.29 12.66
C PHE A 2 -23.38 15.78 12.45
N LYS A 3 -24.60 16.18 12.82
CA LYS A 3 -25.14 17.53 12.56
C LYS A 3 -24.38 18.65 13.29
N ASN A 4 -23.54 18.31 14.27
CA ASN A 4 -22.88 19.29 15.14
C ASN A 4 -21.41 19.57 14.79
N LEU A 5 -20.81 18.88 13.81
CA LEU A 5 -19.38 19.05 13.49
C LEU A 5 -19.14 19.89 12.24
N THR A 6 -20.17 20.23 11.47
CA THR A 6 -20.05 20.90 10.16
C THR A 6 -19.38 22.27 10.22
N HIS A 7 -19.48 22.96 11.37
CA HIS A 7 -18.86 24.27 11.61
C HIS A 7 -17.34 24.19 11.85
N LEU A 8 -16.82 23.01 12.19
CA LEU A 8 -15.40 22.82 12.48
C LEU A 8 -14.59 22.64 11.20
N PRO A 9 -13.31 23.04 11.17
CA PRO A 9 -12.39 22.74 10.07
C PRO A 9 -12.27 21.22 9.83
N PHE A 10 -11.97 20.83 8.57
CA PHE A 10 -11.97 19.42 8.16
C PHE A 10 -11.09 18.51 9.03
N GLU A 11 -9.88 18.94 9.34
CA GLU A 11 -8.94 18.17 10.18
C GLU A 11 -9.46 18.00 11.62
N VAL A 12 -10.11 19.03 12.18
CA VAL A 12 -10.72 18.95 13.51
C VAL A 12 -11.90 17.98 13.49
N ARG A 13 -12.73 17.99 12.44
CA ARG A 13 -13.82 17.01 12.29
C ARG A 13 -13.30 15.58 12.26
N LEU A 14 -12.19 15.33 11.56
CA LEU A 14 -11.56 14.01 11.48
C LEU A 14 -11.07 13.53 12.86
N ALA A 15 -10.44 14.42 13.62
CA ALA A 15 -10.00 14.12 14.99
C ALA A 15 -11.17 13.78 15.91
N GLU A 16 -12.25 14.58 15.88
CA GLU A 16 -13.46 14.38 16.70
C GLU A 16 -14.14 13.02 16.43
N ILE A 17 -14.11 12.54 15.19
CA ILE A 17 -14.66 11.23 14.82
C ILE A 17 -13.64 10.09 14.87
N GLY A 18 -12.41 10.35 15.36
CA GLY A 18 -11.35 9.35 15.46
C GLY A 18 -10.86 8.80 14.12
N LEU A 19 -11.01 9.55 13.03
CA LEU A 19 -10.57 9.13 11.70
C LEU A 19 -9.25 9.78 11.30
N LEU A 20 -8.39 8.98 10.67
CA LEU A 20 -7.19 9.48 10.00
C LEU A 20 -7.55 10.25 8.71
N PRO A 21 -6.67 11.16 8.25
CA PRO A 21 -6.80 11.80 6.95
C PRO A 21 -7.01 10.77 5.83
N LEU A 22 -7.75 11.18 4.80
CA LEU A 22 -8.09 10.30 3.67
C LEU A 22 -6.84 9.72 3.00
N ASN A 23 -5.79 10.54 2.87
CA ASN A 23 -4.52 10.13 2.28
C ASN A 23 -3.84 9.00 3.06
N SER A 24 -3.86 9.05 4.39
CA SER A 24 -3.31 8.00 5.25
C SER A 24 -4.10 6.71 5.11
N ARG A 25 -5.44 6.79 5.16
CA ARG A 25 -6.32 5.63 4.96
C ARG A 25 -6.13 4.98 3.59
N ARG A 26 -5.98 5.80 2.53
CA ARG A 26 -5.72 5.31 1.17
C ARG A 26 -4.39 4.56 1.09
N LYS A 27 -3.32 5.10 1.69
CA LYS A 27 -2.00 4.42 1.74
C LYS A 27 -2.10 3.05 2.40
N ARG A 28 -2.80 2.93 3.53
CA ARG A 28 -2.99 1.63 4.20
C ARG A 28 -3.82 0.65 3.38
N VAL A 29 -4.91 1.11 2.77
CA VAL A 29 -5.70 0.24 1.87
C VAL A 29 -4.83 -0.24 0.70
N ASP A 30 -4.03 0.65 0.12
CA ASP A 30 -3.12 0.27 -0.97
C ASP A 30 -2.09 -0.78 -0.52
N LEU A 31 -1.47 -0.60 0.66
CA LEU A 31 -0.54 -1.56 1.24
C LEU A 31 -1.20 -2.91 1.55
N ILE A 32 -2.41 -2.93 2.10
CA ILE A 32 -3.17 -4.17 2.35
C ILE A 32 -3.48 -4.88 1.03
N GLN A 33 -3.88 -4.13 0.00
CA GLN A 33 -4.11 -4.67 -1.34
C GLN A 33 -2.82 -5.31 -1.88
N THR A 34 -1.68 -4.63 -1.77
CA THR A 34 -0.39 -5.19 -2.20
C THR A 34 0.02 -6.41 -1.39
N TYR A 35 -0.20 -6.43 -0.07
CA TYR A 35 0.04 -7.62 0.75
C TYR A 35 -0.79 -8.80 0.26
N ARG A 36 -2.09 -8.61 0.00
CA ARG A 36 -2.96 -9.67 -0.51
C ARG A 36 -2.52 -10.18 -1.87
N ILE A 37 -2.07 -9.28 -2.73
CA ILE A 37 -1.56 -9.60 -4.07
C ILE A 37 -0.22 -10.34 -4.00
N ALA A 38 0.67 -9.94 -3.08
CA ALA A 38 2.01 -10.48 -2.96
C ALA A 38 2.11 -11.74 -2.08
N ARG A 39 1.19 -11.94 -1.13
CA ARG A 39 1.22 -13.03 -0.13
C ARG A 39 -0.06 -13.87 -0.05
N GLY A 40 -1.15 -13.43 -0.68
CA GLY A 40 -2.45 -14.10 -0.58
C GLY A 40 -2.54 -15.43 -1.35
N PRO A 41 -3.62 -16.21 -1.14
CA PRO A 41 -3.82 -17.50 -1.79
C PRO A 41 -3.96 -17.42 -3.32
N ASP A 42 -4.25 -16.24 -3.86
CA ASP A 42 -4.36 -15.96 -5.31
C ASP A 42 -2.99 -15.70 -5.96
N PHE A 43 -1.98 -16.50 -5.59
CA PHE A 43 -0.56 -16.29 -5.89
C PHE A 43 -0.21 -16.55 -7.38
N THR A 44 -0.89 -15.87 -8.29
CA THR A 44 -0.56 -15.81 -9.72
C THR A 44 -0.36 -14.35 -10.09
N LEU A 45 0.71 -13.74 -9.55
CA LEU A 45 1.02 -12.35 -9.83
C LEU A 45 1.72 -12.18 -11.19
N GLU A 46 0.97 -12.40 -12.26
CA GLU A 46 1.25 -11.77 -13.55
C GLU A 46 0.20 -10.68 -13.74
N PHE A 47 0.40 -9.53 -13.10
CA PHE A 47 -0.47 -8.36 -13.26
C PHE A 47 -0.16 -7.69 -14.61
N ASP A 48 -0.42 -8.39 -15.72
CA ASP A 48 -0.34 -7.92 -17.12
C ASP A 48 0.92 -7.07 -17.44
N GLY A 49 2.06 -7.43 -16.87
CA GLY A 49 3.33 -6.74 -17.10
C GLY A 49 3.57 -5.43 -16.32
N PHE A 50 2.73 -5.05 -15.36
CA PHE A 50 2.92 -3.84 -14.52
C PHE A 50 3.68 -4.08 -13.22
N ILE A 51 3.45 -5.23 -12.56
CA ILE A 51 4.06 -5.60 -11.29
C ILE A 51 4.60 -7.02 -11.42
N LYS A 52 5.88 -7.21 -11.12
CA LYS A 52 6.51 -8.52 -11.04
C LYS A 52 7.20 -8.68 -9.69
N LEU A 53 7.20 -9.90 -9.17
CA LEU A 53 8.10 -10.25 -8.07
C LEU A 53 9.54 -10.22 -8.59
N ALA A 54 10.49 -9.74 -7.78
CA ALA A 54 11.90 -9.78 -8.17
C ALA A 54 12.37 -11.24 -8.33
N GLU A 55 12.93 -11.60 -9.49
CA GLU A 55 13.12 -13.00 -9.92
C GLU A 55 14.27 -13.77 -9.23
N LYS A 56 15.25 -13.15 -8.50
CA LYS A 56 16.43 -13.91 -8.01
C LYS A 56 17.24 -13.36 -6.82
N GLU A 57 17.39 -14.23 -5.81
CA GLU A 57 18.52 -14.61 -4.92
C GLU A 57 19.45 -13.59 -4.21
N HIS A 58 19.53 -12.32 -4.62
CA HIS A 58 20.47 -11.35 -3.98
C HIS A 58 19.79 -10.12 -3.41
N LEU A 59 18.77 -10.31 -2.57
CA LEU A 59 18.18 -9.21 -1.84
C LEU A 59 18.56 -9.32 -0.37
N ARG A 60 19.37 -8.37 0.12
CA ARG A 60 19.49 -8.05 1.56
C ARG A 60 18.19 -7.43 2.11
N VAL A 61 17.04 -7.88 1.63
CA VAL A 61 15.69 -7.30 1.76
C VAL A 61 14.67 -8.45 1.73
N HIS A 62 13.46 -8.25 2.27
CA HIS A 62 12.37 -9.23 2.30
C HIS A 62 12.08 -9.96 0.96
N PRO A 63 11.61 -11.22 1.03
CA PRO A 63 11.39 -12.08 -0.15
C PRO A 63 10.28 -11.61 -1.10
N PHE A 64 9.35 -10.77 -0.62
CA PHE A 64 8.21 -10.29 -1.42
C PHE A 64 8.48 -8.99 -2.17
N LYS A 65 9.73 -8.67 -2.49
CA LYS A 65 10.09 -7.38 -3.11
C LYS A 65 9.49 -7.27 -4.51
N LEU A 66 8.84 -6.16 -4.79
CA LEU A 66 8.24 -5.90 -6.10
C LEU A 66 9.24 -5.16 -7.00
N GLN A 67 9.39 -5.65 -8.23
CA GLN A 67 10.16 -5.00 -9.27
C GLN A 67 9.28 -4.05 -10.08
N ARG A 68 9.73 -2.80 -10.13
CA ARG A 68 9.13 -1.71 -10.90
C ARG A 68 9.53 -1.85 -12.36
N LYS A 69 8.54 -1.96 -13.25
CA LYS A 69 8.78 -1.74 -14.68
C LYS A 69 8.84 -0.23 -14.93
N LEU A 70 9.84 0.23 -15.70
CA LEU A 70 9.91 1.64 -16.10
C LEU A 70 8.71 1.93 -16.99
N VAL A 71 7.89 2.89 -16.58
CA VAL A 71 6.78 3.40 -17.39
C VAL A 71 7.09 4.82 -17.81
N HIS A 72 6.89 5.11 -19.10
CA HIS A 72 7.19 6.38 -19.73
C HIS A 72 6.16 7.50 -19.46
N MET A 73 4.95 7.19 -18.97
CA MET A 73 3.87 8.18 -18.81
C MET A 73 3.65 8.59 -17.35
N GLU A 74 3.73 9.91 -17.07
CA GLU A 74 3.48 10.53 -15.76
C GLU A 74 2.11 10.18 -15.17
N VAL A 75 1.09 9.97 -16.01
CA VAL A 75 -0.26 9.55 -15.60
C VAL A 75 -0.22 8.26 -14.77
N GLN A 76 0.78 7.40 -15.00
CA GLN A 76 0.90 6.14 -14.27
C GLN A 76 1.51 6.32 -12.88
N TRP A 77 2.12 7.45 -12.52
CA TRP A 77 2.67 7.63 -11.16
C TRP A 77 1.60 7.62 -10.06
N ASN A 78 0.39 8.07 -10.38
CA ASN A 78 -0.74 8.01 -9.46
C ASN A 78 -1.47 6.66 -9.49
N ALA A 79 -1.10 5.76 -10.41
CA ALA A 79 -1.69 4.43 -10.49
C ALA A 79 -1.35 3.61 -9.23
N PHE A 80 -2.24 2.69 -8.88
CA PHE A 80 -2.06 1.81 -7.73
C PHE A 80 -0.73 1.05 -7.78
N SER A 81 -0.43 0.49 -8.97
CA SER A 81 0.80 -0.24 -9.22
C SER A 81 2.01 0.59 -8.85
N TRP A 82 2.04 1.88 -9.20
CA TRP A 82 3.19 2.74 -9.02
C TRP A 82 3.33 3.30 -7.59
N ARG A 83 2.29 3.98 -7.10
CA ARG A 83 2.38 4.75 -5.85
C ARG A 83 2.71 3.90 -4.62
N ASN A 84 2.48 2.59 -4.68
CA ASN A 84 2.70 1.69 -3.55
C ASN A 84 4.06 0.99 -3.52
N PHE A 85 4.82 0.96 -4.64
CA PHE A 85 6.12 0.25 -4.71
C PHE A 85 7.10 0.71 -3.64
N GLY A 86 7.21 2.04 -3.45
CA GLY A 86 8.19 2.61 -2.52
C GLY A 86 7.88 2.26 -1.08
N ALA A 87 6.61 2.35 -0.69
CA ALA A 87 6.17 2.01 0.66
C ALA A 87 6.32 0.50 0.92
N TRP A 88 5.89 -0.34 -0.02
CA TRP A 88 6.03 -1.80 0.10
C TRP A 88 7.48 -2.25 0.22
N ASN A 89 8.35 -1.84 -0.70
CA ASN A 89 9.76 -2.26 -0.70
C ASN A 89 10.59 -1.65 0.44
N GLY A 90 10.06 -0.66 1.16
CA GLY A 90 10.69 -0.05 2.33
C GLY A 90 10.24 -0.64 3.66
N HIS A 91 9.26 -1.55 3.67
CA HIS A 91 8.80 -2.18 4.90
C HIS A 91 9.83 -3.19 5.43
N PRO A 92 9.92 -3.35 6.76
CA PRO A 92 10.76 -4.38 7.37
C PRO A 92 10.17 -5.76 7.13
N ASP A 93 11.05 -6.76 7.12
CA ASP A 93 10.70 -8.16 6.87
C ASP A 93 9.60 -8.66 7.82
N GLU A 94 9.59 -8.24 9.08
CA GLU A 94 8.55 -8.61 10.05
C GLU A 94 7.13 -8.23 9.60
N VAL A 95 6.96 -7.02 9.04
CA VAL A 95 5.66 -6.54 8.56
C VAL A 95 5.22 -7.35 7.35
N ILE A 96 6.16 -7.64 6.44
CA ILE A 96 5.90 -8.34 5.19
C ILE A 96 5.63 -9.84 5.43
N LEU A 97 6.35 -10.44 6.37
CA LEU A 97 6.27 -11.86 6.69
C LEU A 97 5.16 -12.18 7.69
N SER A 98 4.52 -11.19 8.30
CA SER A 98 3.36 -11.40 9.17
C SER A 98 2.25 -12.16 8.45
N GLU A 99 1.49 -12.96 9.18
CA GLU A 99 0.32 -13.66 8.66
C GLU A 99 -0.92 -12.77 8.55
N THR A 100 -0.91 -11.64 9.26
CA THR A 100 -2.06 -10.74 9.35
C THR A 100 -1.75 -9.39 8.71
N VAL A 101 -2.78 -8.73 8.20
CA VAL A 101 -2.69 -7.36 7.66
C VAL A 101 -2.78 -6.29 8.76
N GLU A 102 -2.98 -6.68 10.02
CA GLU A 102 -3.14 -5.75 11.14
C GLU A 102 -1.86 -4.97 11.42
N ILE A 103 -0.71 -5.60 11.18
CA ILE A 103 0.60 -4.98 11.34
C ILE A 103 0.86 -3.88 10.30
N VAL A 104 0.10 -3.88 9.19
CA VAL A 104 0.16 -2.83 8.17
C VAL A 104 -0.59 -1.59 8.68
N LYS A 105 0.20 -0.63 9.16
CA LYS A 105 -0.28 0.67 9.66
C LYS A 105 -0.16 1.77 8.59
N CYS A 106 -0.94 2.84 8.78
CA CYS A 106 -0.82 4.07 7.96
C CYS A 106 0.37 4.91 8.43
#